data_AF-A0A7R9N0T4-F1
#
_entry.id   AF-A0A7R9N0T4-F1
#
_cell.length_a   1.000
_cell.length_b   1.000
_cell.length_c   1.000
_cell.angle_alpha   90.00
_cell.angle_beta   90.00
_cell.angle_gamma   90.00
#
_symmetry.space_group_name_H-M   'P 1'
#
loop_
_entity.id
_entity.type
_entity.pdbx_description
1 polymer ?
#
loop_
_entity_poly.entity_id
_entity_poly.type
_entity_poly.pdbx_seq_one_letter_code
_entity_poly.pdbx_strand_id
1 'polypeptide(L)'
;MLAYNFPVFVIWATATPLSISVYKIGRPKKDKKLPVVLSQEEVLKILSSVTNLKHRLILMLIYSAGLRVGEVVKLRVEDIDVERGMIRIRGGKGRKDRYTILSEAALNTFKEYVDRYKPEKPEKRLFPGQRKDRHITTRTLQKLFDNTRRKVGIRKKATVHSLRHSFATHPLESGVDLRYIQELPGHKSSKTTEIYTHVAMKDLRKIRSPLDMLVKGEKDG
;
A
#
# COMPACT_ATOMS: atom_id res chain seq x y z
N MET A 1 12.56 -94.80 -21.74
CA MET A 1 11.10 -94.91 -21.57
C MET A 1 10.79 -94.42 -20.16
N LEU A 2 10.19 -93.22 -20.05
CA LEU A 2 9.35 -92.70 -18.96
C LEU A 2 9.27 -91.18 -19.11
N ALA A 3 8.06 -90.71 -19.38
CA ALA A 3 7.70 -89.30 -19.51
C ALA A 3 7.39 -88.72 -18.13
N TYR A 4 7.86 -87.49 -17.86
CA TYR A 4 7.25 -86.64 -16.84
C TYR A 4 7.17 -85.20 -17.36
N ASN A 5 5.94 -84.80 -17.62
CA ASN A 5 5.51 -83.52 -18.14
C ASN A 5 5.24 -82.58 -16.94
N PHE A 6 6.14 -81.62 -16.67
CA PHE A 6 5.91 -80.56 -15.68
C PHE A 6 5.43 -79.28 -16.39
N PRO A 7 4.27 -78.70 -16.03
CA PRO A 7 3.83 -77.44 -16.60
C PRO A 7 4.61 -76.26 -16.00
N VAL A 8 5.15 -75.42 -16.87
CA VAL A 8 5.78 -74.13 -16.55
C VAL A 8 4.71 -73.17 -16.03
N PHE A 9 4.70 -72.89 -14.73
CA PHE A 9 3.93 -71.78 -14.16
C PHE A 9 4.66 -70.46 -14.43
N VAL A 10 4.17 -69.70 -15.42
CA VAL A 10 4.57 -68.30 -15.64
C VAL A 10 3.91 -67.45 -14.56
N ILE A 11 4.68 -67.10 -13.53
CA ILE A 11 4.26 -66.12 -12.53
C ILE A 11 4.31 -64.74 -13.20
N TRP A 12 3.16 -64.20 -13.59
CA TRP A 12 3.03 -62.78 -13.91
C TRP A 12 3.18 -61.99 -12.61
N ALA A 13 4.41 -61.62 -12.27
CA ALA A 13 4.65 -60.61 -11.25
C ALA A 13 4.08 -59.29 -11.77
N THR A 14 2.92 -58.89 -11.24
CA THR A 14 2.33 -57.59 -11.52
C THR A 14 3.31 -56.51 -11.06
N ALA A 15 3.97 -55.85 -12.01
CA ALA A 15 4.76 -54.67 -11.74
C ALA A 15 3.81 -53.59 -11.17
N THR A 16 3.82 -53.44 -9.84
CA THR A 16 3.20 -52.28 -9.19
C THR A 16 3.85 -51.03 -9.76
N PRO A 17 3.10 -50.12 -10.38
CA PRO A 17 3.67 -48.88 -10.87
C PRO A 17 4.20 -48.11 -9.65
N LEU A 18 5.52 -47.92 -9.61
CA LEU A 18 6.17 -47.09 -8.61
C LEU A 18 5.61 -45.67 -8.79
N SER A 19 4.67 -45.28 -7.94
CA SER A 19 4.15 -43.92 -7.86
C SER A 19 5.31 -43.02 -7.43
N ILE A 20 5.98 -42.40 -8.40
CA ILE A 20 6.91 -41.30 -8.14
C ILE A 20 6.07 -40.15 -7.58
N SER A 21 6.05 -40.03 -6.25
CA SER A 21 5.52 -38.85 -5.57
C SER A 21 6.42 -37.67 -5.92
N VAL A 22 6.04 -36.92 -6.96
CA VAL A 22 6.66 -35.66 -7.32
C VAL A 22 6.47 -34.72 -6.14
N TYR A 23 7.50 -34.59 -5.30
CA TYR A 23 7.54 -33.57 -4.26
C TYR A 23 7.29 -32.22 -4.95
N LYS A 24 6.14 -31.59 -4.65
CA LYS A 24 5.85 -30.21 -5.05
C LYS A 24 6.91 -29.32 -4.41
N ILE A 25 7.99 -29.04 -5.15
CA ILE A 25 8.96 -28.02 -4.77
C ILE A 25 8.19 -26.69 -4.72
N GLY A 26 7.83 -26.27 -3.51
CA GLY A 26 7.18 -24.99 -3.29
C GLY A 26 8.09 -23.89 -3.82
N ARG A 27 7.55 -22.99 -4.66
CA ARG A 27 8.32 -21.86 -5.18
C ARG A 27 8.98 -21.13 -4.00
N PRO A 28 10.30 -20.84 -4.04
CA PRO A 28 10.95 -20.08 -2.98
C PRO A 28 10.17 -18.77 -2.78
N LYS A 29 9.90 -18.44 -1.50
CA LYS A 29 9.20 -17.20 -1.15
C LYS A 29 10.01 -16.04 -1.71
N LYS A 30 9.45 -15.35 -2.71
CA LYS A 30 10.05 -14.17 -3.34
C LYS A 30 10.50 -13.18 -2.25
N ASP A 31 11.75 -12.72 -2.31
CA ASP A 31 12.30 -11.78 -1.33
C ASP A 31 11.35 -10.61 -1.09
N LYS A 32 11.01 -10.37 0.18
CA LYS A 32 10.21 -9.22 0.59
C LYS A 32 11.09 -7.97 0.44
N LYS A 33 11.09 -7.34 -0.74
CA LYS A 33 11.73 -6.02 -0.93
C LYS A 33 11.10 -5.03 0.04
N LEU A 34 11.95 -4.27 0.74
CA LEU A 34 11.50 -3.18 1.60
C LEU A 34 10.62 -2.21 0.79
N PRO A 35 9.52 -1.71 1.37
CA PRO A 35 8.63 -0.83 0.66
C PRO A 35 9.33 0.49 0.34
N VAL A 36 9.08 1.01 -0.85
CA VAL A 36 9.60 2.31 -1.27
C VAL A 36 8.81 3.40 -0.55
N VAL A 37 9.50 4.20 0.25
CA VAL A 37 8.97 5.39 0.95
C VAL A 37 9.53 6.65 0.28
N LEU A 38 8.63 7.57 -0.07
CA LEU A 38 8.99 8.92 -0.55
C LEU A 38 9.34 9.80 0.64
N SER A 39 10.31 10.71 0.52
CA SER A 39 10.54 11.74 1.53
C SER A 39 9.45 12.81 1.48
N GLN A 40 9.36 13.64 2.52
CA GLN A 40 8.39 14.74 2.55
C GLN A 40 8.61 15.73 1.40
N GLU A 41 9.86 16.04 1.06
CA GLU A 41 10.22 16.93 -0.06
C GLU A 41 9.81 16.32 -1.40
N GLU A 42 10.01 15.00 -1.58
CA GLU A 42 9.58 14.30 -2.79
C GLU A 42 8.05 14.31 -2.94
N VAL A 43 7.31 14.12 -1.84
CA VAL A 43 5.85 14.23 -1.84
C VAL A 43 5.41 15.64 -2.20
N LEU A 44 6.01 16.67 -1.59
CA LEU A 44 5.70 18.07 -1.89
C LEU A 44 5.95 18.40 -3.36
N LYS A 45 7.09 17.98 -3.93
CA LYS A 45 7.40 18.16 -5.36
C LYS A 45 6.35 17.50 -6.26
N ILE A 46 5.92 16.28 -5.93
CA ILE A 46 4.86 15.59 -6.69
C ILE A 46 3.57 16.41 -6.61
N LEU A 47 3.09 16.77 -5.42
CA LEU A 47 1.81 17.44 -5.23
C LEU A 47 1.77 18.84 -5.87
N SER A 48 2.84 19.62 -5.76
CA SER A 48 2.93 20.97 -6.33
C SER A 48 3.00 20.97 -7.86
N SER A 49 3.57 19.92 -8.46
CA SER A 49 3.68 19.82 -9.92
C SER A 49 2.39 19.39 -10.64
N VAL A 50 1.37 18.92 -9.91
CA VAL A 50 0.07 18.53 -10.47
C VAL A 50 -0.85 19.74 -10.56
N THR A 51 -1.05 20.24 -11.79
CA THR A 51 -1.86 21.42 -12.08
C THR A 51 -3.37 21.14 -12.05
N ASN A 52 -3.79 19.94 -12.41
CA ASN A 52 -5.20 19.56 -12.41
C ASN A 52 -5.70 19.38 -10.97
N LEU A 53 -6.64 20.23 -10.54
CA LEU A 53 -7.16 20.28 -9.17
C LEU A 53 -7.72 18.93 -8.70
N LYS A 54 -8.49 18.25 -9.56
CA LYS A 54 -9.05 16.92 -9.28
C LYS A 54 -7.95 15.90 -8.96
N HIS A 55 -6.93 15.86 -9.80
CA HIS A 55 -5.80 14.95 -9.68
C HIS A 55 -4.95 15.25 -8.44
N ARG A 56 -4.69 16.53 -8.18
CA ARG A 56 -3.95 16.99 -7.00
C ARG A 56 -4.67 16.56 -5.72
N LEU A 57 -5.98 16.83 -5.64
CA LEU A 57 -6.81 16.44 -4.49
C LEU A 57 -6.78 14.93 -4.25
N ILE A 58 -6.90 14.10 -5.28
CA ILE A 58 -6.82 12.64 -5.14
C ILE A 58 -5.49 12.21 -4.50
N LEU A 59 -4.36 12.75 -4.97
CA LEU A 59 -3.05 12.42 -4.40
C LEU A 59 -2.92 12.92 -2.96
N MET A 60 -3.44 14.11 -2.66
CA MET A 60 -3.49 14.64 -1.30
C MET A 60 -4.27 13.70 -0.37
N LEU A 61 -5.47 13.24 -0.75
CA LEU A 61 -6.27 12.32 0.07
C LEU A 61 -5.58 10.97 0.30
N ILE A 62 -4.84 10.45 -0.70
CA ILE A 62 -4.06 9.21 -0.52
C ILE A 62 -2.95 9.43 0.51
N TYR A 63 -2.26 10.56 0.44
CA TYR A 63 -1.14 10.88 1.32
C TYR A 63 -1.56 11.33 2.71
N SER A 64 -2.67 12.07 2.88
CA SER A 64 -3.07 12.63 4.17
C SER A 64 -4.08 11.79 4.94
N ALA A 65 -4.86 10.96 4.24
CA ALA A 65 -5.90 10.14 4.84
C ALA A 65 -5.63 8.63 4.69
N GLY A 66 -4.51 8.25 4.08
CA GLY A 66 -4.09 6.85 3.94
C GLY A 66 -5.01 6.01 3.06
N LEU A 67 -5.71 6.62 2.10
CA LEU A 67 -6.67 5.92 1.25
C LEU A 67 -5.99 4.97 0.26
N ARG A 68 -6.59 3.80 0.03
CA ARG A 68 -6.21 2.97 -1.12
C ARG A 68 -6.67 3.63 -2.42
N VAL A 69 -5.95 3.41 -3.53
CA VAL A 69 -6.35 3.94 -4.84
C VAL A 69 -7.78 3.53 -5.24
N GLY A 70 -8.20 2.31 -4.89
CA GLY A 70 -9.56 1.84 -5.16
C GLY A 70 -10.63 2.44 -4.24
N GLU A 71 -10.23 2.93 -3.06
CA GLU A 71 -11.13 3.62 -2.12
C GLU A 71 -11.34 5.06 -2.56
N VAL A 72 -10.26 5.80 -2.84
CA VAL A 72 -10.36 7.22 -3.23
C VAL A 72 -11.16 7.43 -4.51
N VAL A 73 -11.01 6.57 -5.53
CA VAL A 73 -11.78 6.71 -6.78
C VAL A 73 -13.29 6.46 -6.58
N LYS A 74 -13.68 5.76 -5.53
CA LYS A 74 -15.09 5.44 -5.25
C LYS A 74 -15.74 6.41 -4.27
N LEU A 75 -14.98 7.38 -3.73
CA LEU A 75 -15.52 8.36 -2.78
C LEU A 75 -16.67 9.15 -3.37
N ARG A 76 -17.64 9.47 -2.50
CA ARG A 76 -18.73 10.40 -2.77
C ARG A 76 -18.52 11.70 -2.02
N VAL A 77 -19.19 12.76 -2.47
CA VAL A 77 -19.15 14.07 -1.79
C VAL A 77 -19.63 13.95 -0.34
N GLU A 78 -20.69 13.16 -0.11
CA GLU A 78 -21.28 12.91 1.21
C GLU A 78 -20.41 12.05 2.15
N ASP A 79 -19.33 11.46 1.64
CA ASP A 79 -18.38 10.72 2.47
C ASP A 79 -17.38 11.66 3.16
N ILE A 80 -17.34 12.94 2.80
CA ILE A 80 -16.48 13.96 3.41
C ILE A 80 -17.27 14.72 4.47
N ASP A 81 -16.87 14.55 5.73
CA ASP A 81 -17.38 15.33 6.85
C ASP A 81 -16.49 16.57 7.03
N VAL A 82 -17.00 17.71 6.56
CA VAL A 82 -16.29 18.99 6.57
C VAL A 82 -16.14 19.55 7.98
N GLU A 83 -17.14 19.33 8.85
CA GLU A 83 -17.16 19.85 10.22
C GLU A 83 -16.16 19.11 11.10
N ARG A 84 -16.13 17.78 10.98
CA ARG A 84 -15.24 16.93 11.78
C ARG A 84 -13.87 16.72 11.15
N GLY A 85 -13.67 17.10 9.90
CA GLY A 85 -12.42 16.84 9.18
C GLY A 85 -12.16 15.34 9.02
N MET A 86 -13.19 14.58 8.61
CA MET A 86 -13.12 13.12 8.51
C MET A 86 -13.65 12.61 7.17
N ILE A 87 -13.20 11.42 6.77
CA ILE A 87 -13.66 10.73 5.57
C ILE A 87 -14.26 9.38 5.94
N ARG A 88 -15.49 9.13 5.50
CA ARG A 88 -16.13 7.81 5.57
C ARG A 88 -15.70 6.94 4.38
N ILE A 89 -15.07 5.81 4.66
CA ILE A 89 -14.70 4.83 3.65
C ILE A 89 -15.70 3.68 3.68
N ARG A 90 -16.49 3.54 2.62
CA ARG A 90 -17.49 2.46 2.48
C ARG A 90 -16.84 1.14 2.11
N GLY A 91 -17.31 0.05 2.72
CA GLY A 91 -16.95 -1.31 2.31
C GLY A 91 -15.44 -1.61 2.44
N GLY A 92 -14.83 -1.17 3.54
CA GLY A 92 -13.45 -1.52 3.90
C GLY A 92 -13.23 -3.03 4.07
N LYS A 93 -12.00 -3.43 4.42
CA LYS A 93 -11.65 -4.85 4.58
C LYS A 93 -12.61 -5.54 5.55
N GLY A 94 -13.34 -6.55 5.06
CA GLY A 94 -14.39 -7.26 5.82
C GLY A 94 -15.80 -6.68 5.67
N ARG A 95 -16.05 -5.85 4.65
CA ARG A 95 -17.33 -5.17 4.37
C ARG A 95 -17.82 -4.23 5.49
N LYS A 96 -16.90 -3.74 6.32
CA LYS A 96 -17.21 -2.75 7.35
C LYS A 96 -16.76 -1.36 6.89
N ASP A 97 -17.62 -0.38 7.12
CA ASP A 97 -17.28 1.02 6.96
C ASP A 97 -16.27 1.43 8.02
N ARG A 98 -15.45 2.45 7.70
CA ARG A 98 -14.50 3.03 8.65
C ARG A 98 -14.31 4.51 8.36
N TYR A 99 -13.88 5.26 9.37
CA TYR A 99 -13.51 6.65 9.19
C TYR A 99 -11.98 6.81 9.17
N THR A 100 -11.51 7.89 8.53
CA THR A 100 -10.10 8.30 8.58
C THR A 100 -10.03 9.83 8.68
N ILE A 101 -8.89 10.33 9.12
CA ILE A 101 -8.62 11.77 9.23
C ILE A 101 -8.53 12.42 7.85
N LEU A 102 -8.83 13.72 7.79
CA LEU A 102 -8.64 14.57 6.62
C LEU A 102 -7.80 15.79 7.03
N SER A 103 -6.68 16.02 6.34
CA SER A 103 -5.88 17.21 6.60
C SER A 103 -6.58 18.49 6.15
N GLU A 104 -6.36 19.59 6.86
CA GLU A 104 -6.91 20.90 6.53
C GLU A 104 -6.55 21.35 5.10
N ALA A 105 -5.30 21.15 4.68
CA ALA A 105 -4.87 21.45 3.31
C ALA A 105 -5.67 20.67 2.25
N ALA A 106 -5.97 19.39 2.50
CA ALA A 106 -6.78 18.58 1.60
C ALA A 106 -8.26 19.01 1.65
N LEU A 107 -8.77 19.39 2.82
CA LEU A 107 -10.11 19.94 2.97
C LEU A 107 -10.30 21.26 2.21
N ASN A 108 -9.34 22.17 2.29
CA ASN A 108 -9.36 23.44 1.57
C ASN A 108 -9.35 23.21 0.05
N THR A 109 -8.50 22.28 -0.42
CA THR A 109 -8.46 21.87 -1.82
C THR A 109 -9.77 21.18 -2.26
N PHE A 110 -10.40 20.41 -1.37
CA PHE A 110 -11.71 19.82 -1.60
C PHE A 110 -12.81 20.86 -1.74
N LYS A 111 -12.85 21.88 -0.87
CA LYS A 111 -13.81 22.99 -0.96
C LYS A 111 -13.65 23.73 -2.29
N GLU A 112 -12.42 24.07 -2.69
CA GLU A 112 -12.12 24.68 -4.00
C GLU A 112 -12.62 23.79 -5.16
N TYR A 113 -12.39 22.47 -5.05
CA TYR A 113 -12.81 21.51 -6.07
C TYR A 113 -14.34 21.43 -6.21
N VAL A 114 -15.06 21.33 -5.10
CA VAL A 114 -16.52 21.25 -5.09
C VAL A 114 -17.15 22.54 -5.61
N ASP A 115 -16.63 23.69 -5.21
CA ASP A 115 -17.11 24.99 -5.67
C ASP A 115 -16.93 25.17 -7.18
N ARG A 116 -15.75 24.82 -7.71
CA ARG A 116 -15.44 24.94 -9.14
C ARG A 116 -16.21 23.96 -10.02
N TYR A 117 -16.32 22.71 -9.61
CA TYR A 117 -16.80 21.63 -10.49
C TYR A 117 -18.23 21.16 -10.19
N LYS A 118 -18.83 21.62 -9.09
CA LYS A 118 -20.22 21.37 -8.68
C LYS A 118 -20.74 19.98 -9.10
N PRO A 119 -20.15 18.87 -8.59
CA PRO A 119 -20.49 17.53 -9.05
C PRO A 119 -22.01 17.26 -8.97
N GLU A 120 -22.65 17.11 -10.13
CA GLU A 120 -24.10 17.00 -10.30
C GLU A 120 -24.68 15.65 -9.83
N LYS A 121 -25.98 15.64 -9.50
CA LYS A 121 -26.79 14.45 -9.15
C LYS A 121 -26.95 13.53 -10.38
N PRO A 122 -27.19 12.20 -10.22
CA PRO A 122 -27.67 11.49 -9.02
C PRO A 122 -26.63 10.66 -8.24
N GLU A 123 -25.46 10.37 -8.81
CA GLU A 123 -24.52 9.39 -8.20
C GLU A 123 -23.48 10.02 -7.24
N LYS A 124 -23.46 11.35 -7.09
CA LYS A 124 -22.60 12.18 -6.19
C LYS A 124 -21.14 11.70 -6.06
N ARG A 125 -20.56 11.11 -7.12
CA ARG A 125 -19.16 10.68 -7.08
C ARG A 125 -18.27 11.90 -6.98
N LEU A 126 -17.32 11.85 -6.06
CA LEU A 126 -16.38 12.94 -5.87
C LEU A 126 -15.45 13.11 -7.08
N PHE A 127 -15.10 12.01 -7.75
CA PHE A 127 -14.16 12.02 -8.86
C PHE A 127 -14.75 11.36 -10.12
N PRO A 128 -15.57 12.08 -10.90
CA PRO A 128 -16.12 11.55 -12.15
C PRO A 128 -15.01 11.28 -13.19
N GLY A 129 -15.20 10.19 -13.92
CA GLY A 129 -14.42 9.78 -15.07
C GLY A 129 -14.85 10.53 -16.34
N GLN A 130 -14.37 10.08 -17.50
CA GLN A 130 -14.74 10.68 -18.79
C GLN A 130 -16.24 10.52 -19.10
N ARG A 131 -16.84 9.39 -18.69
CA ARG A 131 -18.28 9.20 -18.72
C ARG A 131 -18.84 9.55 -17.33
N LYS A 132 -19.94 10.33 -17.29
CA LYS A 132 -20.54 10.84 -16.05
C LYS A 132 -20.97 9.72 -15.07
N ASP A 133 -21.31 8.54 -15.61
CA ASP A 133 -21.72 7.32 -14.88
C ASP A 133 -20.55 6.52 -14.27
N ARG A 134 -19.31 6.96 -14.45
CA ARG A 134 -18.13 6.23 -13.96
C ARG A 134 -17.23 7.13 -13.13
N HIS A 135 -16.50 6.53 -12.21
CA HIS A 135 -15.39 7.21 -11.56
C HIS A 135 -14.12 7.21 -12.43
N ILE A 136 -13.18 8.09 -12.10
CA ILE A 136 -11.82 8.01 -12.66
C ILE A 136 -11.21 6.63 -12.41
N THR A 137 -10.51 6.07 -13.40
CA THR A 137 -9.94 4.73 -13.25
C THR A 137 -8.67 4.75 -12.42
N THR A 138 -8.40 3.65 -11.71
CA THR A 138 -7.14 3.47 -10.97
C THR A 138 -5.92 3.53 -11.90
N ARG A 139 -6.05 3.02 -13.13
CA ARG A 139 -5.01 3.07 -14.16
C ARG A 139 -4.66 4.49 -14.57
N THR A 140 -5.66 5.38 -14.69
CA THR A 140 -5.44 6.80 -14.97
C THR A 140 -4.59 7.44 -13.88
N LEU A 141 -4.91 7.18 -12.61
CA LEU A 141 -4.15 7.71 -11.48
C LEU A 141 -2.74 7.15 -11.39
N GLN A 142 -2.56 5.86 -11.68
CA GLN A 142 -1.22 5.24 -11.72
C GLN A 142 -0.34 5.86 -12.81
N LYS A 143 -0.89 6.04 -14.03
CA LYS A 143 -0.18 6.70 -15.13
C LYS A 143 0.15 8.15 -14.81
N LEU A 144 -0.83 8.90 -14.29
CA LEU A 144 -0.64 10.27 -13.83
C LEU A 144 0.52 10.34 -12.82
N PHE A 145 0.49 9.52 -11.78
CA PHE A 145 1.51 9.52 -10.75
C PHE A 145 2.90 9.20 -11.31
N ASP A 146 3.02 8.18 -12.18
CA ASP A 146 4.31 7.82 -12.78
C ASP A 146 4.85 8.93 -13.69
N ASN A 147 3.99 9.57 -14.50
CA ASN A 147 4.37 10.70 -15.33
C ASN A 147 4.85 11.87 -14.48
N THR A 148 4.11 12.21 -13.42
CA THR A 148 4.48 13.27 -12.48
C THR A 148 5.81 12.97 -11.80
N ARG A 149 5.98 11.75 -11.26
CA ARG A 149 7.22 11.30 -10.61
C ARG A 149 8.44 11.47 -11.53
N ARG A 150 8.31 11.07 -12.80
CA ARG A 150 9.37 11.23 -13.80
C ARG A 150 9.63 12.71 -14.10
N LYS A 151 8.57 13.51 -14.28
CA LYS A 151 8.66 14.96 -14.55
C LYS A 151 9.42 15.71 -13.47
N VAL A 152 9.24 15.35 -12.20
CA VAL A 152 9.93 15.99 -11.06
C VAL A 152 11.28 15.36 -10.72
N GLY A 153 11.79 14.44 -11.55
CA GLY A 153 13.13 13.86 -11.41
C GLY A 153 13.28 12.82 -10.29
N ILE A 154 12.20 12.26 -9.75
CA ILE A 154 12.28 11.25 -8.67
C ILE A 154 12.67 9.89 -9.27
N ARG A 155 13.90 9.44 -8.99
CA ARG A 155 14.46 8.18 -9.53
C ARG A 155 13.89 6.91 -8.87
N LYS A 156 13.40 7.01 -7.63
CA LYS A 156 12.79 5.89 -6.90
C LYS A 156 11.66 5.27 -7.73
N LYS A 157 11.56 3.94 -7.78
CA LYS A 157 10.43 3.22 -8.41
C LYS A 157 9.16 3.32 -7.54
N ALA A 158 8.80 4.53 -7.14
CA ALA A 158 7.63 4.82 -6.32
C ALA A 158 6.36 4.70 -7.14
N THR A 159 5.28 4.30 -6.48
CA THR A 159 3.94 4.21 -7.05
C THR A 159 2.93 4.93 -6.14
N VAL A 160 1.67 4.97 -6.55
CA VAL A 160 0.57 5.44 -5.69
C VAL A 160 0.54 4.69 -4.35
N HIS A 161 0.95 3.42 -4.32
CA HIS A 161 1.04 2.67 -3.07
C HIS A 161 2.18 3.16 -2.16
N SER A 162 3.29 3.63 -2.74
CA SER A 162 4.39 4.27 -2.00
C SER A 162 3.94 5.55 -1.32
N LEU A 163 3.08 6.34 -1.98
CA LEU A 163 2.50 7.55 -1.38
C LEU A 163 1.67 7.22 -0.13
N ARG A 164 0.87 6.15 -0.19
CA ARG A 164 0.12 5.63 0.96
C ARG A 164 1.04 5.04 2.04
N HIS A 165 2.16 4.43 1.67
CA HIS A 165 3.14 3.98 2.65
C HIS A 165 3.76 5.17 3.38
N SER A 166 4.15 6.22 2.66
CA SER A 166 4.66 7.47 3.24
C SER A 166 3.71 8.07 4.28
N PHE A 167 2.39 8.03 4.06
CA PHE A 167 1.40 8.47 5.07
C PHE A 167 1.58 7.76 6.41
N ALA A 168 1.82 6.46 6.41
CA ALA A 168 1.92 5.68 7.64
C ALA A 168 3.32 5.72 8.26
N THR A 169 4.35 6.05 7.48
CA THR A 169 5.73 6.12 7.98
C THR A 169 6.12 7.50 8.47
N HIS A 170 5.63 8.59 7.85
CA HIS A 170 6.02 9.94 8.26
C HIS A 170 5.58 10.32 9.68
N PRO A 171 4.38 9.95 10.17
CA PRO A 171 3.99 10.19 11.55
C PRO A 171 4.87 9.41 12.55
N LEU A 172 5.29 8.18 12.21
CA LEU A 172 6.27 7.42 13.02
C LEU A 172 7.60 8.16 13.09
N GLU A 173 8.06 8.69 11.95
CA GLU A 173 9.30 9.47 11.88
C GLU A 173 9.23 10.78 12.68
N SER A 174 8.03 11.35 12.87
CA SER A 174 7.80 12.51 13.73
C SER A 174 7.49 12.15 15.20
N GLY A 175 7.64 10.88 15.59
CA GLY A 175 7.49 10.44 16.99
C GLY A 175 6.06 10.12 17.44
N VAL A 176 5.10 9.98 16.52
CA VAL A 176 3.74 9.50 16.85
C VAL A 176 3.81 8.02 17.24
N ASP A 177 3.23 7.67 18.39
CA ASP A 177 3.23 6.28 18.88
C ASP A 177 2.56 5.34 17.86
N LEU A 178 3.28 4.24 17.57
CA LEU A 178 2.88 3.18 16.65
C LEU A 178 1.47 2.63 16.95
N ARG A 179 1.00 2.68 18.21
CA ARG A 179 -0.36 2.26 18.61
C ARG A 179 -1.44 3.08 17.89
N TYR A 180 -1.29 4.41 17.81
CA TYR A 180 -2.21 5.28 17.08
C TYR A 180 -2.21 5.02 15.57
N ILE A 181 -1.08 4.55 15.04
CA ILE A 181 -0.92 4.26 13.61
C ILE A 181 -1.44 2.85 13.26
N GLN A 182 -1.40 1.91 14.20
CA GLN A 182 -2.06 0.61 14.08
C GLN A 182 -3.60 0.73 14.16
N GLU A 183 -4.09 1.74 14.89
CA GLU A 183 -5.51 2.10 14.95
C GLU A 183 -5.99 2.85 13.69
N LEU A 184 -5.10 3.40 12.87
CA LEU A 184 -5.47 3.98 11.57
C LEU A 184 -6.10 2.90 10.66
N PRO A 185 -7.38 3.03 10.26
CA PRO A 185 -8.15 1.82 9.95
C PRO A 185 -7.79 1.13 8.63
N GLY A 186 -7.66 -0.21 8.67
CA GLY A 186 -7.56 -1.05 7.46
C GLY A 186 -6.69 -2.32 7.55
N HIS A 187 -6.17 -2.68 8.73
CA HIS A 187 -5.15 -3.70 8.93
C HIS A 187 -5.67 -5.04 9.45
N LYS A 188 -6.54 -5.73 8.70
CA LYS A 188 -6.83 -7.17 8.95
C LYS A 188 -5.80 -8.12 8.29
N SER A 189 -4.66 -7.62 7.82
CA SER A 189 -3.56 -8.42 7.24
C SER A 189 -2.28 -7.98 7.92
N SER A 190 -1.69 -8.87 8.72
CA SER A 190 -0.47 -8.68 9.50
C SER A 190 0.76 -8.24 8.68
N LYS A 191 0.72 -8.38 7.35
CA LYS A 191 1.85 -8.11 6.45
C LYS A 191 2.18 -6.63 6.27
N THR A 192 1.23 -5.71 6.47
CA THR A 192 1.51 -4.25 6.44
C THR A 192 1.93 -3.72 7.80
N THR A 193 1.51 -4.35 8.90
CA THR A 193 1.89 -3.97 10.26
C THR A 193 3.35 -4.31 10.55
N GLU A 194 3.81 -5.49 10.08
CA GLU A 194 5.21 -5.94 10.18
C GLU A 194 6.18 -4.98 9.45
N ILE A 195 5.74 -4.37 8.34
CA ILE A 195 6.50 -3.33 7.61
C ILE A 195 6.67 -2.07 8.47
N TYR A 196 5.64 -1.65 9.22
CA TYR A 196 5.71 -0.45 10.06
C TYR A 196 6.68 -0.64 11.23
N THR A 197 6.79 -1.85 11.77
CA THR A 197 7.82 -2.19 12.77
C THR A 197 9.23 -2.02 12.19
N HIS A 198 9.47 -2.48 10.96
CA HIS A 198 10.77 -2.30 10.30
C HIS A 198 11.08 -0.85 9.92
N VAL A 199 10.08 0.02 9.74
CA VAL A 199 10.30 1.45 9.45
C VAL A 199 10.39 2.29 10.73
N ALA A 200 9.66 1.92 11.80
CA ALA A 200 9.81 2.51 13.14
C ALA A 200 11.21 2.27 13.74
N MET A 201 11.97 1.29 13.24
CA MET A 201 13.41 1.15 13.48
C MET A 201 14.23 2.36 13.00
N LYS A 202 13.67 3.39 12.38
CA LYS A 202 14.42 4.60 12.02
C LYS A 202 14.95 5.41 13.22
N ASP A 203 14.50 5.13 14.45
CA ASP A 203 15.17 5.62 15.67
C ASP A 203 16.42 4.80 16.06
N LEU A 204 16.89 3.86 15.20
CA LEU A 204 18.22 3.25 15.30
C LEU A 204 19.36 4.29 15.32
N ARG A 205 19.13 5.54 14.85
CA ARG A 205 20.12 6.63 14.96
C ARG A 205 20.25 7.18 16.39
N LYS A 206 19.23 7.00 17.25
CA LYS A 206 19.32 7.30 18.69
C LYS A 206 20.00 6.17 19.45
N ILE A 207 20.00 4.96 18.89
CA ILE A 207 20.77 3.84 19.40
C ILE A 207 22.22 4.08 19.00
N ARG A 208 23.00 4.63 19.93
CA ARG A 208 24.45 4.78 19.77
C ARG A 208 25.07 3.42 19.50
N SER A 209 25.94 3.35 18.48
CA SER A 209 26.69 2.12 18.21
C SER A 209 27.55 1.79 19.44
N PRO A 210 27.62 0.52 19.87
CA PRO A 210 28.56 0.12 20.92
C PRO A 210 30.00 0.54 20.62
N LEU A 211 30.40 0.57 19.34
CA LEU A 211 31.71 1.05 18.91
C LEU A 211 31.90 2.55 19.20
N ASP A 212 30.86 3.38 19.00
CA ASP A 212 30.91 4.82 19.29
C ASP A 212 30.99 5.10 20.80
N MET A 213 30.57 4.14 21.65
CA MET A 213 30.73 4.22 23.10
C MET A 213 32.14 3.83 23.55
N LEU A 214 32.75 2.83 22.91
CA LEU A 214 34.10 2.36 23.22
C LEU A 214 35.19 3.38 22.80
N VAL A 215 35.08 3.95 21.60
CA VAL A 215 36.07 4.92 21.06
C VAL A 215 36.06 6.25 21.82
N LYS A 216 34.97 6.60 22.50
CA LYS A 216 34.88 7.82 23.31
C LYS A 216 35.59 7.67 24.67
N GLY A 217 35.65 6.44 25.20
CA GLY A 217 36.34 6.14 26.46
C GLY A 217 37.87 6.23 26.40
N GLU A 218 38.48 6.12 25.21
CA GLU A 218 39.93 6.26 25.01
C GLU A 218 40.41 7.72 24.89
N LYS A 219 39.51 8.69 24.71
CA LYS A 219 39.89 10.12 24.56
C LYS A 219 39.78 10.93 25.84
N ASP A 220 39.16 10.38 26.88
CA ASP A 220 38.91 11.03 28.17
C ASP A 220 39.71 10.36 29.32
N GLY A 221 40.71 9.54 29.02
CA GLY A 221 41.64 8.91 29.98
C GLY A 221 43.09 9.14 29.59
#